data_AF-A0A6G1YM92-F1
#
_entry.id   AF-A0A6G1YM92-F1
#
_cell.length_a   1.000
_cell.length_b   1.000
_cell.length_c   1.000
_cell.angle_alpha   90.00
_cell.angle_beta   90.00
_cell.angle_gamma   90.00
#
_symmetry.space_group_name_H-M   'P 1'
#
loop_
_entity.id
_entity.type
_entity.pdbx_description
1 polymer ?
#
loop_
_entity_poly.entity_id
_entity_poly.type
_entity_poly.pdbx_seq_one_letter_code
_entity_poly.pdbx_strand_id
1 'polypeptide(L)'
;MRWVVFIKYDPQFQSIIDLKGKTFGITRFGGGSHINTVLLAKDQGWLVNQNEEQGNNIRIEPVGDLNSLVNAIRKGIIDCFIWESPSISFLLDSGILRAIGEVHPSWPCFMVAATTDFIEMSSNQIKSVLDSIHGAAKIFHSEVDYSLGIMKKIYKPSEDACQRFMKSVKYSTGGKISKKVLKETMTTLSNVGAISKVANVSNIIFPYFSTTTD
;
A
#
# COMPACT_ATOMS: atom_id res chain seq x y z
N MET A 1 -2.75 3.98 4.45
CA MET A 1 -3.06 2.53 4.44
C MET A 1 -1.91 1.80 5.11
N ARG A 2 -2.18 0.83 5.98
CA ARG A 2 -1.14 0.13 6.75
C ARG A 2 -0.79 -1.20 6.09
N TRP A 3 0.48 -1.38 5.78
CA TRP A 3 1.03 -2.65 5.35
C TRP A 3 1.63 -3.33 6.57
N VAL A 4 1.31 -4.59 6.80
CA VAL A 4 1.74 -5.35 7.97
C VAL A 4 2.68 -6.45 7.52
N VAL A 5 3.72 -6.67 8.32
CA VAL A 5 4.68 -7.75 8.12
C VAL A 5 4.17 -9.00 8.83
N PHE A 6 3.86 -10.03 8.05
CA PHE A 6 3.35 -11.31 8.54
C PHE A 6 4.44 -12.36 8.53
N ILE A 7 4.51 -13.10 9.62
CA ILE A 7 5.36 -14.27 9.81
C ILE A 7 4.50 -15.50 10.12
N LYS A 8 5.08 -16.69 9.95
CA LYS A 8 4.58 -17.88 10.64
C LYS A 8 4.70 -17.66 12.15
N TYR A 9 3.84 -18.30 12.94
CA TYR A 9 4.04 -18.36 14.39
C TYR A 9 5.34 -19.11 14.72
N ASP A 10 6.43 -18.37 14.85
CA ASP A 10 7.76 -18.86 15.19
C ASP A 10 8.33 -17.99 16.33
N PRO A 11 8.68 -18.58 17.49
CA PRO A 11 9.23 -17.83 18.61
C PRO A 11 10.60 -17.17 18.31
N GLN A 12 11.28 -17.57 17.23
CA GLN A 12 12.54 -16.94 16.80
C GLN A 12 12.34 -15.54 16.21
N PHE A 13 11.13 -15.20 15.77
CA PHE A 13 10.81 -13.89 15.19
C PHE A 13 9.96 -13.09 16.16
N GLN A 14 10.61 -12.16 16.88
CA GLN A 14 9.96 -11.30 17.86
C GLN A 14 9.80 -9.86 17.35
N SER A 15 10.63 -9.46 16.40
CA SER A 15 10.71 -8.10 15.89
C SER A 15 11.18 -8.06 14.44
N ILE A 16 11.04 -6.90 13.79
CA ILE A 16 11.50 -6.70 12.41
C ILE A 16 12.99 -7.04 12.26
N ILE A 17 13.84 -6.75 13.25
CA ILE A 17 15.29 -6.99 13.11
C ILE A 17 15.64 -8.47 12.94
N ASP A 18 14.79 -9.37 13.44
CA ASP A 18 14.96 -10.83 13.32
C ASP A 18 14.71 -11.34 11.89
N LEU A 19 14.13 -10.50 11.01
CA LEU A 19 13.91 -10.80 9.60
C LEU A 19 15.12 -10.51 8.71
N LYS A 20 16.21 -9.99 9.28
CA LYS A 20 17.45 -9.77 8.55
C LYS A 20 18.00 -11.11 8.02
N GLY A 21 18.33 -11.18 6.73
CA GLY A 21 18.80 -12.42 6.10
C GLY A 21 17.70 -13.41 5.70
N LYS A 22 16.42 -13.06 5.90
CA LYS A 22 15.27 -13.95 5.64
C LYS A 22 14.69 -13.77 4.23
N THR A 23 13.85 -14.72 3.85
CA THR A 23 13.16 -14.75 2.56
C THR A 23 11.78 -14.13 2.67
N PHE A 24 11.56 -13.04 1.93
CA PHE A 24 10.30 -12.32 1.83
C PHE A 24 9.52 -12.78 0.60
N GLY A 25 8.32 -13.29 0.81
CA GLY A 25 7.37 -13.59 -0.26
C GLY A 25 6.72 -12.34 -0.83
N ILE A 26 6.62 -12.27 -2.16
CA ILE A 26 5.91 -11.21 -2.88
C ILE A 26 4.92 -11.80 -3.88
N THR A 27 3.99 -10.98 -4.36
CA THR A 27 3.05 -11.44 -5.39
C THR A 27 3.69 -11.48 -6.76
N ARG A 28 4.36 -10.39 -7.11
CA ARG A 28 5.15 -10.20 -8.33
C ARG A 28 6.10 -9.03 -8.14
N PHE A 29 7.18 -9.03 -8.91
CA PHE A 29 8.07 -7.87 -8.98
C PHE A 29 7.31 -6.62 -9.46
N GLY A 30 7.66 -5.48 -8.89
CA GLY A 30 6.97 -4.19 -9.13
C GLY A 30 5.59 -4.05 -8.48
N GLY A 31 5.06 -5.11 -7.86
CA GLY A 31 3.80 -5.05 -7.11
C GLY A 31 3.93 -4.37 -5.74
N GLY A 32 2.80 -4.12 -5.09
CA GLY A 32 2.77 -3.47 -3.77
C GLY A 32 3.56 -4.21 -2.70
N SER A 33 3.47 -5.54 -2.61
CA SER A 33 4.26 -6.32 -1.66
C SER A 33 5.77 -6.26 -1.94
N HIS A 34 6.19 -6.22 -3.21
CA HIS A 34 7.59 -5.99 -3.57
C HIS A 34 8.08 -4.62 -3.11
N ILE A 35 7.35 -3.55 -3.46
CA ILE A 35 7.73 -2.18 -3.12
C ILE A 35 7.82 -2.00 -1.60
N ASN A 36 6.86 -2.53 -0.85
CA ASN A 36 6.86 -2.42 0.62
C ASN A 36 7.98 -3.25 1.27
N THR A 37 8.34 -4.41 0.72
CA THR A 37 9.50 -5.19 1.19
C THR A 37 10.79 -4.41 1.01
N VAL A 38 10.99 -3.77 -0.16
CA VAL A 38 12.20 -2.99 -0.39
C VAL A 38 12.23 -1.71 0.46
N LEU A 39 11.08 -1.07 0.69
CA LEU A 39 10.97 0.03 1.66
C LEU A 39 11.38 -0.40 3.07
N LEU A 40 10.84 -1.52 3.56
CA LEU A 40 11.21 -2.07 4.87
C LEU A 40 12.72 -2.33 4.94
N ALA A 41 13.28 -2.99 3.93
CA ALA A 41 14.71 -3.27 3.87
C ALA A 41 15.54 -1.99 3.95
N LYS A 42 15.15 -0.94 3.20
CA LYS A 42 15.81 0.35 3.22
C LYS A 42 15.75 1.01 4.60
N ASP A 43 14.59 1.03 5.24
CA ASP A 43 14.41 1.61 6.58
C ASP A 43 15.27 0.90 7.63
N GLN A 44 15.51 -0.40 7.45
CA GLN A 44 16.36 -1.22 8.32
C GLN A 44 17.85 -1.23 7.90
N GLY A 45 18.20 -0.56 6.81
CA GLY A 45 19.56 -0.57 6.26
C GLY A 45 20.00 -1.94 5.70
N TRP A 46 19.06 -2.78 5.29
CA TRP A 46 19.32 -4.07 4.66
C TRP A 46 19.51 -3.92 3.15
N LEU A 47 20.40 -4.73 2.58
CA LEU A 47 20.49 -4.86 1.13
C LEU A 47 19.52 -5.95 0.65
N VAL A 48 19.03 -5.78 -0.57
CA VAL A 48 18.17 -6.73 -1.25
C VAL A 48 19.02 -7.43 -2.30
N ASN A 49 19.37 -8.70 -2.08
CA ASN A 49 20.12 -9.48 -3.05
C ASN A 49 19.27 -10.61 -3.60
N GLN A 50 19.32 -10.78 -4.93
CA GLN A 50 18.72 -11.93 -5.60
C GLN A 50 19.64 -13.16 -5.58
N ASN A 51 20.96 -12.99 -5.34
CA ASN A 51 21.97 -14.00 -5.70
C ASN A 51 23.05 -14.29 -4.63
N GLU A 52 22.86 -13.98 -3.35
CA GLU A 52 23.89 -14.25 -2.32
C GLU A 52 23.39 -15.12 -1.16
N GLU A 53 24.13 -16.20 -0.89
CA GLU A 53 23.91 -17.13 0.23
C GLU A 53 24.53 -16.63 1.54
N GLN A 54 25.43 -15.64 1.50
CA GLN A 54 26.16 -15.16 2.68
C GLN A 54 26.11 -13.65 2.77
N GLY A 55 25.41 -13.15 3.78
CA GLY A 55 25.37 -11.73 4.09
C GLY A 55 24.15 -11.30 4.88
N ASN A 56 24.18 -10.05 5.31
CA ASN A 56 23.14 -9.34 6.06
C ASN A 56 21.92 -8.96 5.19
N ASN A 57 21.68 -9.68 4.09
CA ASN A 57 20.84 -9.26 2.97
C ASN A 57 19.55 -10.08 2.92
N ILE A 58 18.41 -9.45 2.64
CA ILE A 58 17.14 -10.18 2.49
C ILE A 58 17.02 -10.80 1.09
N ARG A 59 16.27 -11.90 1.00
CA ARG A 59 15.91 -12.57 -0.26
C ARG A 59 14.46 -12.27 -0.61
N ILE A 60 14.13 -12.19 -1.90
CA ILE A 60 12.77 -11.92 -2.38
C ILE A 60 12.32 -13.06 -3.28
N GLU A 61 11.19 -13.68 -2.94
CA GLU A 61 10.63 -14.84 -3.65
C GLU A 61 9.22 -14.51 -4.19
N PRO A 62 8.99 -14.52 -5.51
CA PRO A 62 7.66 -14.34 -6.08
C PRO A 62 6.83 -15.63 -5.95
N VAL A 63 5.80 -15.61 -5.10
CA VAL A 63 4.98 -16.79 -4.81
C VAL A 63 3.53 -16.69 -5.33
N GLY A 64 3.07 -15.52 -5.75
CA GLY A 64 1.73 -15.31 -6.31
C GLY A 64 0.74 -14.66 -5.36
N ASP A 65 -0.53 -15.08 -5.35
CA ASP A 65 -1.57 -14.42 -4.58
C ASP A 65 -1.47 -14.66 -3.05
N LEU A 66 -2.43 -14.10 -2.29
CA LEU A 66 -2.47 -14.24 -0.83
C LEU A 66 -2.54 -15.70 -0.37
N ASN A 67 -3.28 -16.56 -1.06
CA ASN A 67 -3.38 -17.97 -0.69
C ASN A 67 -2.03 -18.68 -0.91
N SER A 68 -1.34 -18.36 -2.00
CA SER A 68 0.01 -18.86 -2.24
C SER A 68 1.02 -18.36 -1.20
N LEU A 69 0.95 -17.09 -0.79
CA LEU A 69 1.79 -16.54 0.30
C LEU A 69 1.57 -17.28 1.62
N VAL A 70 0.30 -17.50 2.00
CA VAL A 70 -0.05 -18.24 3.23
C VAL A 70 0.38 -19.70 3.16
N ASN A 71 0.32 -20.34 1.99
CA ASN A 71 0.80 -21.72 1.84
C ASN A 71 2.33 -21.81 1.83
N ALA A 72 3.01 -20.87 1.18
CA ALA A 72 4.46 -20.83 1.10
C ALA A 72 5.09 -20.63 2.48
N ILE A 73 4.53 -19.74 3.30
CA ILE A 73 5.03 -19.49 4.67
C ILE A 73 4.81 -20.70 5.58
N ARG A 74 3.69 -21.43 5.42
CA ARG A 74 3.42 -22.66 6.19
C ARG A 74 4.38 -23.78 5.83
N LYS A 75 4.75 -23.88 4.55
CA LYS A 75 5.72 -24.86 4.02
C LYS A 75 7.18 -24.46 4.27
N GLY A 76 7.46 -23.26 4.80
CA GLY A 76 8.82 -22.77 5.03
C GLY A 76 9.57 -22.38 3.75
N ILE A 77 8.84 -22.13 2.65
CA ILE A 77 9.44 -21.63 1.39
C ILE A 77 9.85 -20.16 1.55
N ILE A 78 9.07 -19.41 2.31
CA ILE A 78 9.33 -18.02 2.70
C ILE A 78 9.22 -17.91 4.22
N ASP A 79 9.91 -16.93 4.79
CA ASP A 79 9.88 -16.67 6.23
C ASP A 79 8.79 -15.64 6.60
N CYS A 80 8.53 -14.69 5.69
CA CYS A 80 7.61 -13.60 5.91
C CYS A 80 7.05 -13.03 4.60
N PHE A 81 6.01 -12.23 4.70
CA PHE A 81 5.53 -11.39 3.59
C PHE A 81 4.84 -10.13 4.12
N ILE A 82 4.66 -9.14 3.26
CA ILE A 82 4.01 -7.87 3.62
C ILE A 82 2.69 -7.74 2.88
N TRP A 83 1.62 -7.43 3.61
CA TRP A 83 0.27 -7.31 3.05
C TRP A 83 -0.56 -6.22 3.72
N GLU A 84 -1.59 -5.74 3.03
CA GLU A 84 -2.51 -4.72 3.53
C GLU A 84 -3.36 -5.26 4.69
N SER A 85 -3.24 -4.63 5.87
CA SER A 85 -3.83 -5.06 7.15
C SER A 85 -5.35 -5.30 7.16
N PRO A 86 -6.20 -4.43 6.55
CA PRO A 86 -7.65 -4.56 6.68
C PRO A 86 -8.20 -5.85 6.05
N SER A 87 -7.46 -6.44 5.12
CA SER A 87 -7.93 -7.50 4.24
C SER A 87 -7.77 -8.90 4.84
N ILE A 88 -7.08 -9.04 5.98
CA ILE A 88 -6.65 -10.35 6.53
C ILE A 88 -6.74 -10.45 8.06
N SER A 89 -7.56 -9.63 8.71
CA SER A 89 -7.76 -9.73 10.17
C SER A 89 -8.18 -11.14 10.61
N PHE A 90 -8.98 -11.85 9.80
CA PHE A 90 -9.39 -13.23 10.08
C PHE A 90 -8.22 -14.23 10.12
N LEU A 91 -7.14 -13.99 9.36
CA LEU A 91 -5.96 -14.87 9.36
C LEU A 91 -5.13 -14.70 10.64
N LEU A 92 -5.10 -13.49 11.21
CA LEU A 92 -4.49 -13.24 12.51
C LEU A 92 -5.24 -13.97 13.62
N ASP A 93 -6.58 -13.91 13.58
CA ASP A 93 -7.43 -14.54 14.59
C ASP A 93 -7.32 -16.07 14.59
N SER A 94 -6.96 -16.67 13.44
CA SER A 94 -6.76 -18.12 13.31
C SER A 94 -5.44 -18.64 13.93
N GLY A 95 -4.54 -17.75 14.34
CA GLY A 95 -3.20 -18.12 14.85
C GLY A 95 -2.23 -18.68 13.81
N ILE A 96 -2.62 -18.76 12.53
CA ILE A 96 -1.77 -19.23 11.43
C ILE A 96 -0.62 -18.26 11.16
N LEU A 97 -0.88 -16.96 11.30
CA LEU A 97 0.07 -15.88 11.07
C LEU A 97 0.19 -15.01 12.32
N ARG A 98 1.37 -14.42 12.51
CA ARG A 98 1.63 -13.37 13.50
C ARG A 98 2.09 -12.11 12.78
N ALA A 99 1.59 -10.96 13.22
CA ALA A 99 2.08 -9.65 12.79
C ALA A 99 3.22 -9.18 13.70
N ILE A 100 4.33 -8.70 13.12
CA ILE A 100 5.52 -8.25 13.89
C ILE A 100 6.01 -6.84 13.53
N GLY A 101 5.29 -6.14 12.66
CA GLY A 101 5.55 -4.73 12.37
C GLY A 101 4.69 -4.20 11.23
N GLU A 102 4.85 -2.92 10.95
CA GLU A 102 4.11 -2.20 9.92
C GLU A 102 5.06 -1.42 9.01
N VAL A 103 4.69 -1.29 7.74
CA VAL A 103 5.31 -0.41 6.76
C VAL A 103 4.29 0.67 6.40
N HIS A 104 4.73 1.91 6.44
CA HIS A 104 3.93 3.08 6.09
C HIS A 104 4.54 3.81 4.90
N PRO A 105 4.09 3.51 3.68
CA PRO A 105 4.46 4.33 2.53
C PRO A 105 4.13 5.80 2.80
N SER A 106 5.08 6.69 2.50
CA SER A 106 4.93 8.13 2.70
C SER A 106 4.03 8.81 1.66
N TRP A 107 3.35 8.03 0.81
CA TRP A 107 2.50 8.52 -0.28
C TRP A 107 1.06 8.02 -0.21
N PRO A 108 0.10 8.72 -0.85
CA PRO A 108 -1.29 8.29 -0.95
C PRO A 108 -1.40 6.92 -1.62
N CYS A 109 -2.30 6.07 -1.10
CA CYS A 109 -2.50 4.72 -1.64
C CYS A 109 -3.34 4.69 -2.93
N PHE A 110 -4.10 5.75 -3.22
CA PHE A 110 -4.94 5.85 -4.41
C PHE A 110 -4.81 7.21 -5.10
N MET A 111 -4.87 7.19 -6.42
CA MET A 111 -4.88 8.35 -7.31
C MET A 111 -5.93 8.13 -8.40
N VAL A 112 -6.48 9.20 -8.95
CA VAL A 112 -7.32 9.16 -10.15
C VAL A 112 -6.45 9.48 -11.35
N ALA A 113 -6.52 8.66 -12.39
CA ALA A 113 -5.79 8.85 -13.65
C ALA A 113 -6.76 8.74 -14.83
N ALA A 114 -6.45 9.44 -15.91
CA ALA A 114 -7.18 9.42 -17.17
C ALA A 114 -6.19 9.53 -18.34
N THR A 115 -6.56 9.04 -19.52
CA THR A 115 -5.77 9.20 -20.74
C THR A 115 -5.84 10.64 -21.23
N THR A 116 -4.80 11.11 -21.91
CA THR A 116 -4.74 12.47 -22.47
C THR A 116 -5.92 12.73 -23.41
N ASP A 117 -6.20 11.82 -24.34
CA ASP A 117 -7.31 11.94 -25.30
C ASP A 117 -8.67 12.11 -24.60
N PHE A 118 -8.89 11.39 -23.49
CA PHE A 118 -10.13 11.49 -22.74
C PHE A 118 -10.23 12.82 -21.96
N ILE A 119 -9.11 13.32 -21.44
CA ILE A 119 -9.03 14.64 -20.80
C ILE A 119 -9.41 15.73 -21.80
N GLU A 120 -8.88 15.67 -23.01
CA GLU A 120 -9.17 16.65 -24.07
C GLU A 120 -10.64 16.61 -24.50
N MET A 121 -11.19 15.41 -24.69
CA MET A 121 -12.57 15.22 -25.17
C MET A 121 -13.64 15.51 -24.10
N SER A 122 -13.33 15.31 -22.81
CA SER A 122 -14.36 15.26 -21.75
C SER A 122 -13.95 15.95 -20.44
N SER A 123 -13.16 17.03 -20.54
CA SER A 123 -12.64 17.78 -19.39
C SER A 123 -13.72 18.22 -18.40
N ASN A 124 -14.83 18.77 -18.89
CA ASN A 124 -15.93 19.23 -18.02
C ASN A 124 -16.61 18.07 -17.27
N GLN A 125 -16.80 16.93 -17.93
CA GLN A 125 -17.37 15.73 -17.33
C GLN A 125 -16.43 15.15 -16.27
N ILE A 126 -15.13 15.07 -16.56
CA ILE A 126 -14.12 14.64 -15.59
C ILE A 126 -14.13 15.56 -14.38
N LYS A 127 -14.19 16.88 -14.59
CA LYS A 127 -14.26 17.87 -13.52
C LYS A 127 -15.49 17.64 -12.62
N SER A 128 -16.66 17.42 -13.23
CA SER A 128 -17.90 17.13 -12.50
C SER A 128 -17.80 15.85 -11.65
N VAL A 129 -17.20 14.78 -12.20
CA VAL A 129 -16.95 13.54 -11.47
C VAL A 129 -16.01 13.77 -10.28
N LEU A 130 -14.90 14.47 -10.49
CA LEU A 130 -13.95 14.78 -9.43
C LEU A 130 -14.57 15.64 -8.33
N ASP A 131 -15.37 16.65 -8.69
CA ASP A 131 -16.06 17.50 -7.72
C ASP A 131 -17.10 16.70 -6.92
N SER A 132 -17.78 15.74 -7.56
CA SER A 132 -18.71 14.81 -6.89
C SER A 132 -17.97 13.88 -5.93
N ILE A 133 -16.82 13.34 -6.32
CA ILE A 133 -15.95 12.51 -5.46
C ILE A 133 -15.48 13.32 -4.24
N HIS A 134 -15.02 14.56 -4.45
CA HIS A 134 -14.62 15.45 -3.36
C HIS A 134 -15.79 15.81 -2.44
N GLY A 135 -16.99 16.00 -2.99
CA GLY A 135 -18.22 16.20 -2.23
C GLY A 135 -18.55 14.99 -1.35
N ALA A 136 -18.53 13.79 -1.92
CA ALA A 136 -18.72 12.55 -1.18
C ALA A 136 -17.66 12.35 -0.09
N ALA A 137 -16.40 12.69 -0.37
CA ALA A 137 -15.32 12.65 0.62
C ALA A 137 -15.54 13.64 1.78
N LYS A 138 -16.10 14.84 1.51
CA LYS A 138 -16.47 15.78 2.57
C LYS A 138 -17.57 15.22 3.46
N ILE A 139 -18.64 14.68 2.85
CA ILE A 139 -19.74 14.01 3.58
C ILE A 139 -19.19 12.85 4.41
N PHE A 140 -18.28 12.05 3.84
CA PHE A 140 -17.63 10.95 4.56
C PHE A 140 -16.98 11.39 5.88
N HIS A 141 -16.34 12.56 5.88
CA HIS A 141 -15.64 13.10 7.04
C HIS A 141 -16.56 13.88 7.99
N SER A 142 -17.56 14.61 7.48
CA SER A 142 -18.42 15.46 8.31
C SER A 142 -19.65 14.73 8.86
N GLU A 143 -20.20 13.77 8.12
CA GLU A 143 -21.42 13.03 8.43
C GLU A 143 -21.06 11.57 8.77
N VAL A 144 -20.37 11.37 9.90
CA VAL A 144 -19.80 10.07 10.28
C VAL A 144 -20.87 8.99 10.42
N ASP A 145 -22.00 9.29 11.07
CA ASP A 145 -23.09 8.31 11.28
C ASP A 145 -23.74 7.86 9.97
N TYR A 146 -23.97 8.81 9.05
CA TYR A 146 -24.48 8.51 7.71
C TYR A 146 -23.52 7.58 6.95
N SER A 147 -22.24 7.93 6.96
CA SER A 147 -21.18 7.20 6.25
C SER A 147 -21.00 5.79 6.81
N LEU A 148 -21.04 5.65 8.13
CA LEU A 148 -21.08 4.35 8.83
C LEU A 148 -22.31 3.54 8.44
N GLY A 149 -23.49 4.17 8.36
CA GLY A 149 -24.73 3.52 7.94
C GLY A 149 -24.64 2.92 6.53
N ILE A 150 -24.10 3.68 5.57
CA ILE A 150 -23.87 3.21 4.20
C ILE A 150 -22.88 2.03 4.19
N MET A 151 -21.77 2.13 4.90
CA MET A 151 -20.77 1.07 4.98
C MET A 151 -21.33 -0.22 5.57
N LYS A 152 -22.07 -0.12 6.69
CA LYS A 152 -22.72 -1.26 7.35
C LYS A 152 -23.76 -1.90 6.44
N LYS A 153 -24.53 -1.10 5.69
CA LYS A 153 -25.54 -1.59 4.75
C LYS A 153 -24.93 -2.37 3.58
N ILE A 154 -23.86 -1.86 2.98
CA ILE A 154 -23.26 -2.42 1.76
C ILE A 154 -22.34 -3.60 2.09
N TYR A 155 -21.41 -3.41 3.02
CA TYR A 155 -20.31 -4.34 3.26
C TYR A 155 -20.52 -5.23 4.49
N LYS A 156 -21.48 -4.89 5.35
CA LYS A 156 -21.79 -5.60 6.61
C LYS A 156 -20.58 -5.94 7.51
N PRO A 157 -19.59 -5.04 7.70
CA PRO A 157 -18.49 -5.27 8.63
C PRO A 157 -18.96 -5.29 10.10
N SER A 158 -18.12 -5.82 10.98
CA SER A 158 -18.33 -5.69 12.43
C SER A 158 -18.19 -4.24 12.91
N GLU A 159 -18.71 -3.94 14.09
CA GLU A 159 -18.62 -2.60 14.69
C GLU A 159 -17.16 -2.16 14.87
N ASP A 160 -16.33 -3.05 15.38
CA ASP A 160 -14.90 -2.78 15.58
C ASP A 160 -14.18 -2.49 14.25
N ALA A 161 -14.47 -3.26 13.20
CA ALA A 161 -13.90 -3.03 11.88
C ALA A 161 -14.32 -1.65 11.31
N CYS A 162 -15.58 -1.25 11.51
CA CYS A 162 -16.05 0.08 11.12
C CYS A 162 -15.25 1.19 11.82
N GLN A 163 -15.13 1.11 13.14
CA GLN A 163 -14.44 2.14 13.93
C GLN A 163 -12.96 2.24 13.56
N ARG A 164 -12.29 1.09 13.35
CA ARG A 164 -10.90 1.05 12.88
C ARG A 164 -10.76 1.67 11.50
N PHE A 165 -11.67 1.37 10.57
CA PHE A 165 -11.64 1.93 9.22
C PHE A 165 -11.78 3.45 9.24
N MET A 166 -12.84 3.98 9.88
CA MET A 166 -13.13 5.42 9.93
C MET A 166 -11.97 6.22 10.53
N LYS A 167 -11.28 5.68 11.55
CA LYS A 167 -10.11 6.33 12.17
C LYS A 167 -8.88 6.34 11.26
N SER A 168 -8.77 5.37 10.36
CA SER A 168 -7.56 5.14 9.57
C SER A 168 -7.56 5.82 8.20
N VAL A 169 -8.74 6.09 7.63
CA VAL A 169 -8.89 6.54 6.25
C VAL A 169 -9.07 8.05 6.19
N LYS A 170 -8.30 8.69 5.30
CA LYS A 170 -8.41 10.12 5.00
C LYS A 170 -8.52 10.32 3.50
N TYR A 171 -9.74 10.54 3.01
CA TYR A 171 -9.98 10.92 1.62
C TYR A 171 -9.64 12.39 1.36
N SER A 172 -9.10 12.66 0.17
CA SER A 172 -8.91 14.03 -0.32
C SER A 172 -10.26 14.70 -0.60
N THR A 173 -10.42 15.94 -0.12
CA THR A 173 -11.67 16.72 -0.28
C THR A 173 -11.53 17.87 -1.29
N GLY A 174 -10.40 17.95 -1.99
CA GLY A 174 -10.13 19.07 -2.92
C GLY A 174 -8.97 18.87 -3.89
N GLY A 175 -8.52 17.63 -4.11
CA GLY A 175 -7.57 17.32 -5.18
C GLY A 175 -6.20 18.01 -5.07
N LYS A 176 -5.73 18.32 -3.86
CA LYS A 176 -4.37 18.84 -3.64
C LYS A 176 -3.36 17.71 -3.78
N ILE A 177 -2.30 17.95 -4.55
CA ILE A 177 -1.23 16.99 -4.81
C ILE A 177 0.13 17.60 -4.39
N SER A 178 0.87 16.91 -3.52
CA SER A 178 2.23 17.31 -3.17
C SER A 178 3.23 16.86 -4.24
N LYS A 179 3.93 17.82 -4.85
CA LYS A 179 5.00 17.55 -5.82
C LYS A 179 6.16 16.80 -5.17
N LYS A 180 6.53 17.18 -3.94
CA LYS A 180 7.56 16.50 -3.17
C LYS A 180 7.22 15.02 -2.97
N VAL A 181 6.01 14.70 -2.51
CA VAL A 181 5.58 13.31 -2.29
C VAL A 181 5.60 12.52 -3.61
N LEU A 182 5.13 13.09 -4.72
CA LEU A 182 5.22 12.42 -6.02
C LEU A 182 6.65 12.16 -6.47
N LYS A 183 7.55 13.14 -6.29
CA LYS A 183 8.96 13.00 -6.64
C LYS A 183 9.64 11.93 -5.78
N GLU A 184 9.40 11.93 -4.47
CA GLU A 184 9.89 10.91 -3.55
C GLU A 184 9.36 9.52 -3.90
N THR A 185 8.07 9.42 -4.27
CA THR A 185 7.44 8.18 -4.73
C THR A 185 8.14 7.66 -5.98
N MET A 186 8.24 8.46 -7.04
CA MET A 186 8.89 8.03 -8.29
C MET A 186 10.37 7.69 -8.08
N THR A 187 11.09 8.46 -7.25
CA THR A 187 12.49 8.18 -6.92
C THR A 187 12.61 6.83 -6.21
N THR A 188 11.73 6.58 -5.25
CA THR A 188 11.68 5.30 -4.54
C THR A 188 11.38 4.16 -5.50
N LEU A 189 10.34 4.28 -6.33
CA LEU A 189 9.98 3.28 -7.34
C LEU A 189 11.12 3.01 -8.33
N SER A 190 11.87 4.04 -8.73
CA SER A 190 13.02 3.90 -9.62
C SER A 190 14.17 3.17 -8.92
N ASN A 191 14.46 3.51 -7.67
CA ASN A 191 15.53 2.87 -6.89
C ASN A 191 15.27 1.38 -6.66
N VAL A 192 14.02 0.98 -6.55
CA VAL A 192 13.62 -0.44 -6.39
C VAL A 192 13.40 -1.15 -7.73
N GLY A 193 13.72 -0.50 -8.86
CA GLY A 193 13.58 -1.06 -10.20
C GLY A 193 12.13 -1.25 -10.67
N ALA A 194 11.14 -0.70 -9.96
CA ALA A 194 9.73 -0.80 -10.34
C ALA A 194 9.38 0.09 -11.54
N ILE A 195 10.14 1.17 -11.77
CA ILE A 195 10.04 2.00 -12.97
C ILE A 195 11.45 2.24 -13.54
N SER A 196 11.55 2.31 -14.86
CA SER A 196 12.82 2.54 -15.57
C SER A 196 13.20 4.02 -15.67
N LYS A 197 12.24 4.93 -15.49
CA LYS A 197 12.45 6.37 -15.63
C LYS A 197 11.54 7.16 -14.69
N VAL A 198 12.12 8.16 -14.04
CA VAL A 198 11.37 9.18 -13.28
C VAL A 198 10.83 10.23 -14.26
N ALA A 199 9.51 10.40 -14.27
CA ALA A 199 8.86 11.43 -15.09
C ALA A 199 9.00 12.82 -14.45
N ASN A 200 8.91 13.87 -15.27
CA ASN A 200 8.72 15.22 -14.72
C ASN A 200 7.31 15.31 -14.13
N VAL A 201 7.20 15.83 -12.90
CA VAL A 201 5.92 16.00 -12.18
C VAL A 201 4.92 16.82 -13.00
N SER A 202 5.38 17.83 -13.75
CA SER A 202 4.51 18.63 -14.62
C SER A 202 3.84 17.83 -15.74
N ASN A 203 4.41 16.69 -16.13
CA ASN A 203 3.91 15.87 -17.24
C ASN A 203 2.89 14.82 -16.79
N ILE A 204 2.70 14.65 -15.47
CA ILE A 204 1.82 13.63 -14.88
C ILE A 204 0.74 14.24 -13.99
N ILE A 205 0.65 15.58 -13.95
CA ILE A 205 -0.42 16.33 -13.29
C ILE A 205 -1.06 17.23 -14.31
N PHE A 206 -2.39 17.21 -14.37
CA PHE A 206 -3.15 18.13 -15.21
C PHE A 206 -3.71 19.26 -14.33
N PRO A 207 -3.17 20.50 -14.41
CA PRO A 207 -3.46 21.57 -13.43
C PRO A 207 -4.93 22.00 -13.38
N TYR A 208 -5.68 21.77 -14.46
CA TYR A 208 -7.12 22.08 -14.51
C TYR A 208 -7.93 21.29 -13.45
N PHE A 209 -7.50 20.08 -13.08
CA PHE A 209 -8.23 19.22 -12.14
C PHE A 209 -7.68 19.26 -10.72
N SER A 210 -6.46 19.73 -10.51
CA SER A 210 -5.75 19.57 -9.24
C SER A 210 -4.82 20.73 -8.98
N THR A 211 -4.79 21.18 -7.73
CA THR A 211 -3.82 22.17 -7.27
C THR A 211 -2.59 21.43 -6.72
N THR A 212 -1.42 22.05 -6.87
CA THR A 212 -0.18 21.46 -6.39
C THR A 212 0.35 22.22 -5.18
N THR A 213 0.96 21.49 -4.25
CA THR A 213 1.75 22.05 -3.16
C THR A 213 3.19 21.57 -3.31
N ASP A 214 4.13 22.39 -2.86
CA ASP A 214 5.53 21.98 -2.80
C ASP A 214 5.76 20.98 -1.65
#